data_AF-A0A1Z8PI77-F1
#
_entry.id   AF-A0A1Z8PI77-F1
#
_cell.length_a   1.000
_cell.length_b   1.000
_cell.length_c   1.000
_cell.angle_alpha   90.00
_cell.angle_beta   90.00
_cell.angle_gamma   90.00
#
_symmetry.space_group_name_H-M   'P 1'
#
loop_
_entity.id
_entity.type
_entity.pdbx_description
1 polymer ?
#
loop_
_entity_poly.entity_id
_entity_poly.type
_entity_poly.pdbx_seq_one_letter_code
_entity_poly.pdbx_strand_id
1 'polypeptide(L)'
;MTLESNLNPNDLQPPPRITGSLILIHAISGLCCGVFGLVQMLQPDAYAGLFVSGYEGPDVPQVIKVVGVAAMAPLPLVVILEAMAGIGLITASRKAVARLRWWAILRALLAALGLILGVLTKDANVEFQLEMYEAMTVAGVPDEFLPKSVEEVEQGFKIGLLVGLLLGLAAPIGVGLWLMGGRGTRLQERLDMWRVATGGRP
;
A
#
# COMPACT_ATOMS: atom_id res chain seq x y z
N MET A 1 21.29 -35.00 27.13
CA MET A 1 20.18 -34.36 27.87
C MET A 1 19.44 -33.45 26.90
N THR A 2 18.27 -33.87 26.45
CA THR A 2 17.38 -33.01 25.67
C THR A 2 16.84 -31.95 26.62
N LEU A 3 17.26 -30.71 26.42
CA LEU A 3 16.66 -29.51 27.02
C LEU A 3 15.23 -29.37 26.47
N GLU A 4 14.32 -30.25 26.87
CA GLU A 4 12.90 -29.89 26.90
C GLU A 4 12.80 -28.76 27.93
N SER A 5 12.48 -27.57 27.44
CA SER A 5 12.69 -26.32 28.15
C SER A 5 11.87 -26.28 29.44
N ASN A 6 12.50 -25.97 30.56
CA ASN A 6 11.85 -25.53 31.80
C ASN A 6 11.12 -24.17 31.65
N LEU A 7 10.83 -23.72 30.42
CA LEU A 7 10.11 -22.49 30.14
C LEU A 7 8.62 -22.76 30.33
N ASN A 8 8.06 -22.24 31.42
CA ASN A 8 6.63 -22.24 31.66
C ASN A 8 5.97 -21.15 30.79
N PRO A 9 4.99 -21.48 29.93
CA PRO A 9 4.29 -20.50 29.09
C PRO A 9 3.63 -19.36 29.88
N ASN A 10 3.23 -19.62 31.13
CA ASN A 10 2.58 -18.61 31.98
C ASN A 10 3.53 -17.48 32.42
N ASP A 11 4.84 -17.70 32.34
CA ASP A 11 5.86 -16.70 32.68
C ASP A 11 6.29 -15.87 31.45
N LEU A 12 5.82 -16.24 30.26
CA LEU A 12 6.13 -15.58 29.00
C LEU A 12 5.00 -14.64 28.59
N GLN A 13 5.36 -13.52 27.97
CA GLN A 13 4.36 -12.67 27.36
C GLN A 13 3.81 -13.33 26.08
N PRO A 14 2.47 -13.47 25.93
CA PRO A 14 1.85 -14.15 24.81
C PRO A 14 2.14 -13.44 23.48
N PRO A 15 1.97 -14.09 22.32
CA PRO A 15 2.19 -13.46 21.03
C PRO A 15 1.31 -12.20 20.89
N PRO A 16 1.76 -11.16 20.16
CA PRO A 16 1.02 -9.91 20.04
C PRO A 16 -0.18 -10.06 19.08
N ARG A 17 -1.18 -10.82 19.51
CA ARG A 17 -2.36 -11.20 18.71
C ARG A 17 -3.17 -9.99 18.27
N ILE A 18 -3.28 -8.95 19.11
CA ILE A 18 -3.97 -7.69 18.76
C ILE A 18 -3.25 -7.01 17.60
N THR A 19 -1.93 -6.83 17.70
CA THR A 19 -1.12 -6.23 16.63
C THR A 19 -1.21 -7.04 15.34
N GLY A 20 -1.11 -8.37 15.43
CA GLY A 20 -1.26 -9.25 14.28
C GLY A 20 -2.64 -9.16 13.61
N SER A 21 -3.70 -8.99 14.40
CA SER A 21 -5.07 -8.82 13.90
C SER A 21 -5.28 -7.47 13.23
N LEU A 22 -4.73 -6.38 13.80
CA LEU A 22 -4.76 -5.05 13.18
C LEU A 22 -4.03 -5.03 11.83
N ILE A 23 -2.87 -5.68 11.75
CA ILE A 23 -2.12 -5.82 10.50
C ILE A 23 -2.94 -6.62 9.47
N LEU A 24 -3.63 -7.67 9.90
CA LEU A 24 -4.48 -8.45 9.00
C LEU A 24 -5.69 -7.64 8.48
N ILE A 25 -6.35 -6.87 9.34
CA ILE A 25 -7.43 -5.97 8.94
C ILE A 25 -6.92 -4.93 7.94
N HIS A 26 -5.77 -4.32 8.21
CA HIS A 26 -5.16 -3.36 7.29
C HIS A 26 -4.84 -4.00 5.93
N ALA A 27 -4.26 -5.21 5.92
CA ALA A 27 -3.98 -5.94 4.69
C ALA A 27 -5.25 -6.24 3.88
N ILE A 28 -6.34 -6.71 4.52
CA ILE A 28 -7.61 -7.02 3.83
C ILE A 28 -8.24 -5.74 3.27
N SER A 29 -8.33 -4.67 4.05
CA SER A 29 -8.84 -3.39 3.58
C SER A 29 -7.99 -2.83 2.43
N GLY A 30 -6.67 -2.97 2.53
CA GLY A 30 -5.73 -2.60 1.47
C GLY A 30 -5.86 -3.44 0.20
N LEU A 31 -6.24 -4.72 0.30
CA LEU A 31 -6.50 -5.58 -0.85
C LEU A 31 -7.66 -5.05 -1.69
N CYS A 32 -8.75 -4.66 -1.04
CA CYS A 32 -9.92 -4.11 -1.72
C CYS A 32 -9.55 -2.86 -2.52
N CYS A 33 -8.82 -1.93 -1.90
CA CYS A 33 -8.34 -0.72 -2.56
C CYS A 33 -7.35 -1.03 -3.71
N GLY A 34 -6.43 -1.98 -3.50
CA GLY A 34 -5.44 -2.36 -4.51
C GLY A 34 -6.05 -3.03 -5.74
N VAL A 35 -7.03 -3.93 -5.55
CA VAL A 35 -7.76 -4.59 -6.64
C VAL A 35 -8.61 -3.58 -7.40
N PHE A 36 -9.36 -2.73 -6.69
CA PHE A 36 -10.17 -1.68 -7.31
C PHE A 36 -9.30 -0.74 -8.16
N GLY A 37 -8.17 -0.26 -7.61
CA GLY A 37 -7.23 0.59 -8.33
C GLY A 37 -6.60 -0.11 -9.55
N LEU A 38 -6.30 -1.41 -9.46
CA LEU A 38 -5.82 -2.19 -10.61
C LEU A 38 -6.86 -2.28 -11.73
N VAL A 39 -8.12 -2.54 -11.39
CA VAL A 39 -9.21 -2.58 -12.36
C VAL A 39 -9.40 -1.21 -13.02
N GLN A 40 -9.35 -0.13 -12.24
CA GLN A 40 -9.41 1.23 -12.75
C GLN A 40 -8.27 1.54 -13.72
N MET A 41 -7.03 1.10 -13.43
CA MET A 41 -5.88 1.33 -14.31
C MET A 41 -5.89 0.47 -15.58
N LEU A 42 -6.55 -0.69 -15.55
CA LEU A 42 -6.70 -1.55 -16.72
C LEU A 42 -7.76 -1.03 -17.70
N GLN A 43 -8.78 -0.33 -17.21
CA GLN A 43 -9.88 0.20 -18.01
C GLN A 43 -10.28 1.62 -17.54
N PRO A 44 -9.36 2.60 -17.63
CA PRO A 44 -9.61 3.93 -17.11
C PRO A 44 -10.73 4.65 -17.87
N ASP A 45 -10.81 4.44 -19.18
CA ASP A 45 -11.81 5.06 -20.06
C ASP A 45 -13.24 4.55 -19.72
N ALA A 46 -13.38 3.25 -19.46
CA ALA A 46 -14.65 2.66 -19.02
C ALA A 46 -15.07 3.17 -17.63
N TYR A 47 -14.10 3.43 -16.74
CA TYR A 47 -14.37 4.01 -15.44
C TYR A 47 -14.85 5.46 -15.55
N ALA A 48 -14.22 6.29 -16.37
CA ALA A 48 -14.63 7.68 -16.57
C ALA A 48 -16.09 7.78 -17.05
N GLY A 49 -16.49 6.94 -18.02
CA GLY A 49 -17.85 6.88 -18.54
C GLY A 49 -18.92 6.39 -17.53
N LEU A 50 -18.53 5.71 -16.45
CA LEU A 50 -19.46 5.28 -15.39
C LEU A 50 -19.83 6.41 -14.41
N PHE A 51 -18.94 7.41 -14.22
CA PHE A 51 -19.14 8.48 -13.24
C PHE A 51 -19.65 9.79 -13.85
N VAL A 52 -19.40 10.02 -15.14
CA VAL A 52 -19.84 11.24 -15.84
C VAL A 52 -20.66 10.84 -17.06
N SER A 53 -21.99 11.01 -16.97
CA SER A 53 -22.90 10.69 -18.06
C SER A 53 -22.64 11.59 -19.27
N GLY A 54 -22.43 10.99 -20.45
CA GLY A 54 -22.16 11.74 -21.69
C GLY A 54 -20.70 12.18 -21.86
N TYR A 55 -19.78 11.70 -21.02
CA TYR A 55 -18.36 11.96 -21.17
C TYR A 55 -17.77 11.16 -22.35
N GLU A 56 -17.36 11.88 -23.41
CA GLU A 56 -16.57 11.39 -24.55
C GLU A 56 -15.15 11.96 -24.52
N GLY A 57 -14.57 12.12 -23.32
CA GLY A 57 -13.26 12.74 -23.19
C GLY A 57 -12.10 11.89 -23.73
N PRO A 58 -10.87 12.43 -23.68
CA PRO A 58 -9.69 11.81 -24.30
C PRO A 58 -9.42 10.42 -23.73
N ASP A 59 -8.90 9.53 -24.59
CA ASP A 59 -8.35 8.25 -24.14
C ASP A 59 -7.16 8.48 -23.22
N VAL A 60 -7.09 7.74 -22.11
CA VAL A 60 -5.91 7.85 -21.23
C VAL A 60 -4.63 7.46 -22.01
N PRO A 61 -3.57 8.30 -22.00
CA PRO A 61 -2.33 8.03 -22.69
C PRO A 61 -1.74 6.65 -22.34
N GLN A 62 -1.25 5.93 -23.35
CA GLN A 62 -0.73 4.57 -23.16
C GLN A 62 0.42 4.52 -22.13
N VAL A 63 1.24 5.57 -22.08
CA VAL A 63 2.32 5.68 -21.08
C VAL A 63 1.78 5.72 -19.65
N ILE A 64 0.66 6.42 -19.42
CA ILE A 64 0.00 6.51 -18.12
C ILE A 64 -0.64 5.16 -17.75
N LYS A 65 -1.28 4.49 -18.71
CA LYS A 65 -1.83 3.12 -18.53
C LYS A 65 -0.75 2.14 -18.08
N VAL A 66 0.37 2.08 -18.81
CA VAL A 66 1.49 1.17 -18.51
C VAL A 66 2.12 1.49 -17.15
N VAL A 67 2.37 2.78 -16.88
CA VAL A 67 2.94 3.23 -15.59
C VAL A 67 2.01 2.91 -14.43
N GLY A 68 0.70 3.16 -14.58
CA GLY A 68 -0.31 2.83 -13.58
C GLY A 68 -0.34 1.33 -13.27
N VAL A 69 -0.37 0.48 -14.29
CA VAL A 69 -0.32 -0.98 -14.10
C VAL A 69 1.00 -1.41 -13.44
N ALA A 70 2.15 -0.90 -13.89
CA ALA A 70 3.44 -1.25 -13.33
C ALA A 70 3.60 -0.85 -11.85
N ALA A 71 3.05 0.32 -11.47
CA ALA A 71 3.07 0.80 -10.08
C ALA A 71 2.11 0.02 -9.17
N MET A 72 0.97 -0.44 -9.70
CA MET A 72 -0.10 -1.08 -8.93
C MET A 72 0.00 -2.61 -8.90
N ALA A 73 0.55 -3.25 -9.93
CA ALA A 73 0.66 -4.72 -10.04
C ALA A 73 1.41 -5.39 -8.89
N PRO A 74 2.41 -4.77 -8.24
CA PRO A 74 3.06 -5.36 -7.07
C PRO A 74 2.24 -5.26 -5.76
N LEU A 75 1.18 -4.45 -5.71
CA LEU A 75 0.39 -4.23 -4.48
C LEU A 75 -0.24 -5.50 -3.90
N PRO A 76 -0.86 -6.40 -4.71
CA PRO A 76 -1.39 -7.66 -4.19
C PRO A 76 -0.33 -8.50 -3.49
N LEU A 77 0.90 -8.55 -4.02
CA LEU A 77 2.01 -9.26 -3.39
C LEU A 77 2.40 -8.65 -2.04
N VAL A 78 2.45 -7.31 -1.96
CA VAL A 78 2.72 -6.60 -0.69
C VAL A 78 1.64 -6.92 0.34
N VAL A 79 0.38 -6.88 -0.06
CA VAL A 79 -0.75 -7.21 0.83
C VAL A 79 -0.68 -8.67 1.32
N ILE A 80 -0.31 -9.62 0.47
CA ILE A 80 -0.11 -11.02 0.88
C ILE A 80 1.01 -11.12 1.92
N LEU A 81 2.15 -10.45 1.70
CA LEU A 81 3.25 -10.45 2.66
C LEU A 81 2.83 -9.85 4.00
N GLU A 82 2.01 -8.81 3.98
CA GLU A 82 1.45 -8.18 5.16
C GLU A 82 0.52 -9.11 5.94
N ALA A 83 -0.43 -9.74 5.25
CA ALA A 83 -1.35 -10.71 5.85
C ALA A 83 -0.59 -11.90 6.45
N MET A 84 0.42 -12.43 5.74
CA MET A 84 1.28 -13.50 6.21
C MET A 84 2.14 -13.10 7.43
N ALA A 85 2.48 -11.82 7.55
CA ALA A 85 3.13 -11.26 8.73
C ALA A 85 2.15 -11.15 9.90
N GLY A 86 0.94 -10.62 9.68
CA GLY A 86 -0.12 -10.52 10.69
C GLY A 86 -0.49 -11.89 11.28
N ILE A 87 -0.77 -12.88 10.42
CA ILE A 87 -1.00 -14.28 10.82
C ILE A 87 0.21 -14.81 11.59
N GLY A 88 1.43 -14.53 11.09
CA GLY A 88 2.66 -14.97 11.74
C GLY A 88 2.82 -14.42 13.16
N LEU A 89 2.37 -13.19 13.44
CA LEU A 89 2.37 -12.63 14.79
C LEU A 89 1.34 -13.29 15.70
N ILE A 90 0.16 -13.63 15.17
CA ILE A 90 -0.90 -14.32 15.91
C ILE A 90 -0.45 -15.73 16.31
N THR A 91 0.22 -16.44 15.40
CA THR A 91 0.61 -17.86 15.56
C THR A 91 2.07 -18.04 15.99
N ALA A 92 2.77 -16.99 16.43
CA ALA A 92 4.19 -17.02 16.81
C ALA A 92 5.14 -17.69 15.78
N SER A 93 5.01 -17.31 14.51
CA SER A 93 5.84 -17.81 13.42
C SER A 93 7.27 -17.26 13.47
N ARG A 94 8.25 -18.14 13.20
CA ARG A 94 9.69 -17.80 13.06
C ARG A 94 10.00 -16.79 11.94
N LYS A 95 9.06 -16.61 11.01
CA LYS A 95 9.22 -15.74 9.84
C LYS A 95 8.41 -14.45 9.93
N ALA A 96 7.65 -14.23 11.01
CA ALA A 96 6.73 -13.08 11.12
C ALA A 96 7.48 -11.74 11.01
N VAL A 97 8.55 -11.57 11.78
CA VAL A 97 9.35 -10.34 11.78
C VAL A 97 10.08 -10.15 10.44
N ALA A 98 10.62 -11.24 9.88
CA ALA A 98 11.28 -11.19 8.56
C ALA A 98 10.32 -10.78 7.44
N ARG A 99 9.07 -11.27 7.46
CA ARG A 99 8.02 -10.87 6.51
C ARG A 99 7.65 -9.41 6.65
N LEU A 100 7.51 -8.90 7.88
CA LEU A 100 7.26 -7.47 8.12
C LEU A 100 8.40 -6.58 7.63
N ARG A 101 9.66 -7.02 7.78
CA ARG A 101 10.83 -6.30 7.26
C ARG A 101 10.79 -6.24 5.73
N TRP A 102 10.56 -7.37 5.08
CA TRP A 102 10.44 -7.42 3.62
C TRP A 102 9.26 -6.60 3.10
N TRP A 103 8.11 -6.67 3.78
CA TRP A 103 6.96 -5.83 3.49
C TRP A 103 7.31 -4.35 3.56
N ALA A 104 7.97 -3.89 4.64
CA ALA A 104 8.35 -2.50 4.81
C ALA A 104 9.33 -2.03 3.71
N ILE A 105 10.34 -2.84 3.39
CA ILE A 105 11.31 -2.55 2.32
C ILE A 105 10.60 -2.46 0.97
N LEU A 106 9.83 -3.49 0.59
CA LEU A 106 9.14 -3.53 -0.69
C LEU A 106 8.17 -2.37 -0.83
N ARG A 107 7.44 -2.01 0.23
CA ARG A 107 6.49 -0.91 0.16
C ARG A 107 7.18 0.45 0.03
N ALA A 108 8.29 0.66 0.72
CA ALA A 108 9.12 1.85 0.54
C ALA A 108 9.68 1.96 -0.88
N LEU A 109 10.17 0.85 -1.46
CA LEU A 109 10.65 0.82 -2.84
C LEU A 109 9.54 1.13 -3.86
N LEU A 110 8.34 0.58 -3.65
CA LEU A 110 7.20 0.88 -4.53
C LEU A 110 6.73 2.32 -4.43
N ALA A 111 6.75 2.91 -3.23
CA ALA A 111 6.42 4.32 -3.06
C ALA A 111 7.47 5.22 -3.76
N ALA A 112 8.76 4.89 -3.65
CA ALA A 112 9.83 5.59 -4.38
C ALA A 112 9.70 5.42 -5.90
N LEU A 113 9.39 4.20 -6.38
CA LEU A 113 9.14 3.95 -7.79
C LEU A 113 7.94 4.75 -8.29
N GLY A 114 6.83 4.76 -7.54
CA GLY A 114 5.64 5.55 -7.88
C GLY A 114 5.94 7.04 -7.96
N LEU A 115 6.80 7.56 -7.07
CA LEU A 115 7.26 8.95 -7.14
C LEU A 115 8.07 9.23 -8.41
N ILE A 116 9.07 8.39 -8.70
CA ILE A 116 9.91 8.55 -9.89
C ILE A 116 9.04 8.52 -11.15
N LEU A 117 8.17 7.52 -11.25
CA LEU A 117 7.27 7.39 -12.40
C LEU A 117 6.31 8.57 -12.51
N GLY A 118 5.73 9.04 -11.40
CA GLY A 118 4.86 10.20 -11.40
C GLY A 118 5.56 11.49 -11.83
N VAL A 119 6.83 11.69 -11.45
CA VAL A 119 7.63 12.82 -11.95
C VAL A 119 7.92 12.68 -13.44
N LEU A 120 8.27 11.48 -13.90
CA LEU A 120 8.58 11.21 -15.31
C LEU A 120 7.35 11.34 -16.23
N THR A 121 6.16 11.05 -15.72
CA THR A 121 4.90 11.18 -16.49
C THR A 121 4.13 12.47 -16.19
N LYS A 122 4.74 13.42 -15.47
CA LYS A 122 4.06 14.65 -15.03
C LYS A 122 3.38 15.36 -16.20
N ASP A 123 4.16 15.70 -17.24
CA ASP A 123 3.67 16.56 -18.31
C ASP A 123 2.56 15.88 -19.11
N ALA A 124 2.74 14.60 -19.46
CA ALA A 124 1.70 13.79 -20.11
C ALA A 124 0.41 13.68 -19.28
N ASN A 125 0.53 13.60 -17.94
CA ASN A 125 -0.63 13.52 -17.07
C ASN A 125 -1.33 14.88 -16.88
N VAL A 126 -0.58 15.98 -16.86
CA VAL A 126 -1.15 17.34 -16.81
C VAL A 126 -1.90 17.65 -18.11
N GLU A 127 -1.30 17.36 -19.26
CA GLU A 127 -1.93 17.53 -20.57
C GLU A 127 -3.24 16.74 -20.67
N PHE A 128 -3.20 15.46 -20.30
CA PHE A 128 -4.39 14.62 -20.24
C PHE A 128 -5.48 15.18 -19.30
N GLN A 129 -5.09 15.69 -18.12
CA GLN A 129 -6.05 16.28 -17.18
C GLN A 129 -6.71 17.54 -17.76
N LEU A 130 -5.97 18.38 -18.49
CA LEU A 130 -6.53 19.56 -19.14
C LEU A 130 -7.58 19.17 -20.17
N GLU A 131 -7.26 18.25 -21.08
CA GLU A 131 -8.21 17.74 -22.08
C GLU A 131 -9.43 17.07 -21.42
N MET A 132 -9.22 16.33 -20.33
CA MET A 132 -10.30 15.74 -19.55
C MET A 132 -11.23 16.81 -18.96
N TYR A 133 -10.69 17.88 -18.38
CA TYR A 133 -11.51 18.95 -17.81
C TYR A 133 -12.27 19.72 -18.89
N GLU A 134 -11.67 19.97 -20.05
CA GLU A 134 -12.37 20.55 -21.21
C GLU A 134 -13.59 19.69 -21.62
N ALA A 135 -13.41 18.37 -21.71
CA ALA A 135 -14.51 17.45 -22.00
C ALA A 135 -15.59 17.43 -20.90
N MET A 136 -15.21 17.56 -19.63
CA MET A 136 -16.16 17.67 -18.51
C MET A 136 -16.99 18.96 -18.56
N THR A 137 -16.39 20.08 -18.97
CA THR A 137 -17.11 21.34 -19.20
C THR A 137 -18.19 21.17 -20.27
N VAL A 138 -17.86 20.50 -21.38
CA VAL A 138 -18.82 20.21 -22.46
C VAL A 138 -19.94 19.28 -21.98
N ALA A 139 -19.62 18.33 -21.10
CA ALA A 139 -20.60 17.43 -20.48
C ALA A 139 -21.49 18.09 -19.41
N GLY A 140 -21.31 19.40 -19.14
CA GLY A 140 -22.15 20.16 -18.21
C GLY A 140 -21.78 20.01 -16.74
N VAL A 141 -20.54 19.61 -16.43
CA VAL A 141 -20.02 19.65 -15.05
C VAL A 141 -19.95 21.11 -14.58
N PRO A 142 -20.48 21.46 -13.40
CA PRO A 142 -20.45 22.84 -12.93
C PRO A 142 -19.01 23.36 -12.74
N ASP A 143 -18.75 24.59 -13.19
CA ASP A 143 -17.44 25.26 -13.12
C ASP A 143 -16.84 25.33 -11.71
N GLU A 144 -17.66 25.24 -10.66
CA GLU A 144 -17.18 25.23 -9.27
C GLU A 144 -16.34 23.99 -8.90
N PHE A 145 -16.47 22.90 -9.68
CA PHE A 145 -15.74 21.64 -9.50
C PHE A 145 -14.55 21.49 -10.46
N LEU A 146 -14.35 22.45 -11.35
CA LEU A 146 -13.30 22.42 -12.36
C LEU A 146 -12.15 23.37 -11.96
N PRO A 147 -10.90 23.02 -12.31
CA PRO A 147 -9.77 23.90 -12.08
C PRO A 147 -9.88 25.16 -12.95
N LYS A 148 -9.47 26.30 -12.40
CA LYS A 148 -9.59 27.62 -13.01
C LYS A 148 -8.36 28.01 -13.84
N SER A 149 -7.26 27.28 -13.70
CA SER A 149 -6.04 27.52 -14.49
C SER A 149 -5.17 26.26 -14.60
N VAL A 150 -4.21 26.28 -15.53
CA VAL A 150 -3.21 25.23 -15.71
C VAL A 150 -2.36 25.08 -14.44
N GLU A 151 -2.05 26.18 -13.77
CA GLU A 151 -1.31 26.15 -12.50
C GLU A 151 -2.06 25.40 -11.39
N GLU A 152 -3.40 25.50 -11.34
CA GLU A 152 -4.19 24.72 -10.38
C GLU A 152 -4.12 23.21 -10.67
N VAL A 153 -4.14 22.80 -11.95
CA VAL A 153 -3.96 21.40 -12.35
C VAL A 153 -2.58 20.89 -11.95
N GLU A 154 -1.53 21.66 -12.25
CA GLU A 154 -0.17 21.30 -11.86
C GLU A 154 0.01 21.21 -10.35
N GLN A 155 -0.56 22.15 -9.59
CA GLN A 155 -0.51 22.14 -8.13
C GLN A 155 -1.27 20.95 -7.57
N GLY A 156 -2.45 20.66 -8.10
CA GLY A 156 -3.24 19.48 -7.75
C GLY A 156 -2.45 18.19 -7.97
N PHE A 157 -1.77 18.07 -9.12
CA PHE A 157 -0.89 16.93 -9.40
C PHE A 157 0.25 16.80 -8.39
N LYS A 158 0.98 17.90 -8.11
CA LYS A 158 2.09 17.91 -7.15
C LYS A 158 1.63 17.55 -5.73
N ILE A 159 0.49 18.08 -5.29
CA ILE A 159 -0.12 17.75 -3.99
C ILE A 159 -0.52 16.29 -3.95
N GLY A 160 -1.18 15.78 -5.01
CA GLY A 160 -1.55 14.37 -5.11
C GLY A 160 -0.34 13.44 -5.02
N LEU A 161 0.73 13.77 -5.75
CA LEU A 161 2.00 13.04 -5.69
C LEU A 161 2.61 13.05 -4.28
N LEU A 162 2.62 14.22 -3.62
CA LEU A 162 3.15 14.38 -2.26
C LEU A 162 2.32 13.59 -1.23
N VAL A 163 0.99 13.71 -1.27
CA VAL A 163 0.08 12.99 -0.36
C VAL A 163 0.21 11.48 -0.58
N GLY A 164 0.24 11.04 -1.85
CA GLY A 164 0.47 9.64 -2.21
C GLY A 164 1.81 9.11 -1.68
N LEU A 165 2.87 9.91 -1.77
CA LEU A 165 4.18 9.58 -1.22
C LEU A 165 4.14 9.48 0.32
N LEU A 166 3.56 10.47 1.00
CA LEU A 166 3.48 10.50 2.46
C LEU A 166 2.69 9.32 3.00
N LEU A 167 1.52 9.02 2.42
CA LEU A 167 0.71 7.87 2.80
C LEU A 167 1.41 6.55 2.45
N GLY A 168 2.06 6.49 1.29
CA GLY A 168 2.82 5.33 0.84
C GLY A 168 4.06 5.02 1.68
N LEU A 169 4.68 6.04 2.29
CA LEU A 169 5.92 5.91 3.07
C LEU A 169 5.73 5.92 4.59
N ALA A 170 4.71 6.59 5.12
CA ALA A 170 4.54 6.75 6.58
C ALA A 170 4.46 5.40 7.30
N ALA A 171 3.61 4.50 6.82
CA ALA A 171 3.45 3.17 7.40
C ALA A 171 4.73 2.30 7.30
N PRO A 172 5.35 2.09 6.11
CA PRO A 172 6.54 1.25 6.01
C PRO A 172 7.78 1.85 6.68
N ILE A 173 7.96 3.18 6.70
CA ILE A 173 9.07 3.80 7.42
C ILE A 173 8.90 3.61 8.92
N GLY A 174 7.71 3.89 9.47
CA GLY A 174 7.44 3.72 10.90
C GLY A 174 7.66 2.27 11.35
N VAL A 175 7.11 1.31 10.62
CA VAL A 175 7.29 -0.13 10.89
C VAL A 175 8.74 -0.56 10.67
N GLY A 176 9.37 -0.13 9.57
CA GLY A 176 10.75 -0.46 9.23
C GLY A 176 11.74 0.01 10.29
N LEU A 177 11.65 1.28 10.71
CA LEU A 177 12.49 1.85 11.77
C LEU A 177 12.27 1.12 13.10
N TRP A 178 11.01 0.81 13.44
CA TRP A 178 10.70 0.04 14.62
C TRP A 178 11.33 -1.37 14.61
N LEU A 179 11.30 -2.05 13.46
CA LEU A 179 11.89 -3.39 13.30
C LEU A 179 13.42 -3.39 13.29
N MET A 180 14.04 -2.33 12.79
CA MET A 180 15.50 -2.18 12.66
C MET A 180 16.19 -1.67 13.94
N GLY A 181 15.49 -0.91 14.79
CA GLY A 181 16.01 -0.40 16.07
C GLY A 181 16.16 -1.45 17.19
N GLY A 182 16.43 -2.72 16.86
CA GLY A 182 16.60 -3.82 17.82
C GLY A 182 15.32 -4.31 18.51
N ARG A 183 14.17 -3.66 18.30
CA ARG A 183 12.87 -4.15 18.80
C ARG A 183 12.36 -5.33 17.96
N GLY A 184 12.64 -5.36 16.66
CA GLY A 184 12.29 -6.50 15.80
C GLY A 184 13.01 -7.79 16.22
N THR A 185 14.29 -7.70 16.60
CA THR A 185 15.07 -8.85 17.08
C THR A 185 14.51 -9.38 18.40
N ARG A 186 14.25 -8.48 19.36
CA ARG A 186 13.60 -8.81 20.64
C ARG A 186 12.21 -9.43 20.46
N LEU A 187 11.43 -8.94 19.49
CA LEU A 187 10.16 -9.53 19.15
C LEU A 187 10.32 -10.94 18.59
N GLN A 188 11.28 -11.17 17.68
CA GLN A 188 11.53 -12.48 17.12
C GLN A 188 11.96 -13.49 18.21
N GLU A 189 12.86 -13.08 19.09
CA GLU A 189 13.30 -13.88 20.25
C GLU A 189 12.12 -14.25 21.16
N ARG A 190 11.24 -13.29 21.45
CA ARG A 190 10.02 -13.56 22.23
C ARG A 190 9.10 -14.58 21.56
N LEU A 191 8.88 -14.46 20.25
CA LEU A 191 8.06 -15.43 19.51
C LEU A 191 8.70 -16.83 19.50
N ASP A 192 10.03 -16.89 19.38
CA ASP A 192 10.77 -18.14 19.39
C ASP A 192 10.72 -18.81 20.77
N MET A 193 10.90 -18.05 21.86
CA MET A 193 10.74 -18.54 23.25
C MET A 193 9.33 -19.04 23.52
N TRP A 194 8.29 -18.29 23.11
CA TRP A 194 6.90 -18.71 23.25
C TRP A 194 6.65 -20.04 22.55
N ARG A 195 7.12 -20.18 21.31
CA ARG A 195 6.95 -21.40 20.52
C ARG A 195 7.62 -22.60 21.15
N VAL A 196 8.82 -22.42 21.72
CA VAL A 196 9.54 -23.48 22.44
C VAL A 196 8.74 -23.91 23.68
N ALA A 197 8.24 -22.96 24.46
CA ALA A 197 7.45 -23.23 25.66
C ALA A 197 6.10 -23.93 25.37
N THR A 198 5.45 -23.63 24.24
CA THR A 198 4.14 -24.22 23.90
C THR A 198 4.24 -25.45 22.99
N GLY A 199 5.44 -25.91 22.64
CA GLY A 199 5.62 -27.01 21.67
C GLY A 199 5.07 -26.67 20.27
N GLY A 200 4.95 -25.38 19.95
CA GLY A 200 4.38 -24.91 18.69
C GLY A 200 2.85 -24.80 18.65
N ARG A 201 2.16 -24.98 19.78
CA ARG A 201 0.72 -24.68 19.87
C ARG A 201 0.49 -23.16 19.93
N PRO A 202 -0.49 -22.61 19.19
CA PRO A 202 -0.74 -21.17 19.09
C PRO A 202 -1.23 -20.54 20.41
#